data_AF-A0AAU8XWH3-F1
#
_entry.id   AF-A0AAU8XWH3-F1
#
_cell.length_a   1.000
_cell.length_b   1.000
_cell.length_c   1.000
_cell.angle_alpha   90.00
_cell.angle_beta   90.00
_cell.angle_gamma   90.00
#
_symmetry.space_group_name_H-M   'P 1'
#
loop_
_entity.id
_entity.type
_entity.pdbx_description
1 polymer ?
#
loop_
_entity_poly.entity_id
_entity_poly.type
_entity_poly.pdbx_seq_one_letter_code
_entity_poly.pdbx_strand_id
1 'polypeptide(L)'
;MGFILKTKAFVRFYAELAVDNKISLLFTLLFPAIYQLLNSGTGTITNNNDFIQVCLPMIAYIIVATALNGVTMSIISTRNSGYIKAYYYASGSRWAIYLANLFVQLAIVLLENIIYIISLMILYRFFSLSLLATFVLMTLISFPFIALEFNILFLLRIRASDMSILATALLLGLLFLFNVPIPNFLKIIAEINPYMFVSSVLHELLRPNIVVLFNVIFDCIIFGLVGFIGFQFFDLQNRGIKN
;
A
#
# COMPACT_ATOMS: atom_id res chain seq x y z
N MET A 1 15.32 -9.24 -26.45
CA MET A 1 14.95 -9.81 -25.13
C MET A 1 13.62 -9.20 -24.69
N GLY A 2 12.56 -10.01 -24.61
CA GLY A 2 11.19 -9.54 -24.40
C GLY A 2 10.96 -8.85 -23.04
N PHE A 3 9.95 -7.98 -22.96
CA PHE A 3 9.55 -7.23 -21.77
C PHE A 3 9.37 -8.12 -20.51
N ILE A 4 8.84 -9.33 -20.69
CA ILE A 4 8.60 -10.31 -19.62
C ILE A 4 9.92 -10.79 -18.98
N LEU A 5 10.92 -11.14 -19.80
CA LEU A 5 12.24 -11.59 -19.34
C LEU A 5 12.96 -10.49 -18.54
N LYS A 6 12.83 -9.24 -18.98
CA LYS A 6 13.37 -8.07 -18.28
C LYS A 6 12.70 -7.88 -16.92
N THR A 7 11.37 -7.91 -16.89
CA THR A 7 10.59 -7.78 -15.65
C THR A 7 10.96 -8.86 -14.63
N LYS A 8 11.14 -10.11 -15.06
CA LYS A 8 11.56 -11.22 -14.18
C LYS A 8 12.91 -10.97 -13.49
N ALA A 9 13.89 -10.42 -14.20
CA ALA A 9 15.19 -10.11 -13.60
C ALA A 9 15.07 -9.01 -12.53
N PHE A 10 14.26 -7.98 -12.78
CA PHE A 10 13.99 -6.94 -11.79
C PHE A 10 13.19 -7.42 -10.60
N VAL A 11 12.26 -8.37 -10.78
CA VAL A 11 11.51 -8.97 -9.66
C VAL A 11 12.49 -9.62 -8.67
N ARG A 12 13.48 -10.35 -9.15
CA ARG A 12 14.51 -10.94 -8.27
C ARG A 12 15.29 -9.86 -7.51
N PHE A 13 15.75 -8.83 -8.21
CA PHE A 13 16.48 -7.72 -7.60
C PHE A 13 15.66 -6.99 -6.53
N TYR A 14 14.40 -6.64 -6.84
CA TYR A 14 13.53 -5.97 -5.88
C TYR A 14 13.16 -6.86 -4.71
N ALA A 15 13.06 -8.18 -4.91
CA ALA A 15 12.87 -9.13 -3.81
C ALA A 15 14.08 -9.16 -2.87
N GLU A 16 15.30 -9.19 -3.41
CA GLU A 16 16.54 -9.10 -2.61
C GLU A 16 16.58 -7.77 -1.84
N LEU A 17 16.31 -6.64 -2.51
CA LEU A 17 16.28 -5.31 -1.87
C LEU A 17 15.22 -5.21 -0.76
N ALA A 18 14.04 -5.79 -0.97
CA ALA A 18 12.98 -5.77 0.02
C ALA A 18 13.34 -6.62 1.25
N VAL A 19 13.93 -7.80 1.05
CA VAL A 19 14.39 -8.69 2.13
C VAL A 19 15.57 -8.07 2.89
N ASP A 20 16.45 -7.33 2.22
CA ASP A 20 17.53 -6.60 2.88
C ASP A 20 17.01 -5.49 3.80
N ASN A 21 15.86 -4.88 3.45
CA ASN A 21 15.19 -3.90 4.28
C ASN A 21 14.32 -4.55 5.38
N LYS A 22 14.95 -5.40 6.21
CA LYS A 22 14.32 -6.15 7.30
C LYS A 22 13.59 -5.26 8.29
N ILE A 23 14.11 -4.06 8.54
CA ILE A 23 13.53 -3.10 9.47
C ILE A 23 12.15 -2.68 8.95
N SER A 24 12.05 -2.25 7.69
CA SER A 24 10.76 -1.85 7.12
C SER A 24 9.76 -3.01 7.17
N LEU A 25 10.14 -4.22 6.75
CA LEU A 25 9.26 -5.40 6.79
C LEU A 25 8.78 -5.72 8.22
N LEU A 26 9.70 -5.70 9.18
CA LEU A 26 9.38 -6.00 10.57
C LEU A 26 8.41 -4.95 11.14
N PHE A 27 8.68 -3.66 10.93
CA PHE A 27 7.88 -2.58 11.50
C PHE A 27 6.51 -2.43 10.85
N THR A 28 6.35 -2.80 9.57
CA THR A 28 5.04 -2.86 8.91
C THR A 28 4.09 -3.83 9.62
N LEU A 29 4.59 -4.96 10.15
CA LEU A 29 3.78 -5.96 10.86
C LEU A 29 3.75 -5.73 12.38
N LEU A 30 4.89 -5.35 12.97
CA LEU A 30 5.08 -5.21 14.40
C LEU A 30 4.24 -4.05 14.97
N PHE A 31 4.12 -2.93 14.25
CA PHE A 31 3.29 -1.82 14.71
C PHE A 31 1.80 -2.18 14.80
N PRO A 32 1.16 -2.74 13.75
CA PRO A 32 -0.17 -3.33 13.83
C PRO A 32 -0.36 -4.35 14.95
N ALA A 33 0.63 -5.23 15.15
CA ALA A 33 0.56 -6.26 16.18
C ALA A 33 0.56 -5.65 17.59
N ILE A 34 1.46 -4.69 17.87
CA ILE A 34 1.51 -4.00 19.16
C ILE A 34 0.22 -3.22 19.40
N TYR A 35 -0.22 -2.42 18.42
CA TYR A 35 -1.48 -1.67 18.52
C TYR A 35 -2.64 -2.60 18.89
N GLN A 36 -2.69 -3.76 18.26
CA GLN A 36 -3.78 -4.70 18.46
C GLN A 36 -3.71 -5.43 19.81
N LEU A 37 -2.52 -5.77 20.28
CA LEU A 37 -2.33 -6.34 21.62
C LEU A 37 -2.77 -5.36 22.71
N LEU A 38 -2.43 -4.07 22.58
CA LEU A 38 -2.82 -3.04 23.54
C LEU A 38 -4.34 -2.84 23.60
N ASN A 39 -5.05 -3.04 22.49
CA ASN A 39 -6.51 -2.91 22.42
C ASN A 39 -7.26 -4.24 22.59
N SER A 40 -6.57 -5.36 22.78
CA SER A 40 -7.20 -6.69 22.81
C SER A 40 -8.12 -6.95 24.01
N GLY A 41 -8.00 -6.15 25.08
CA GLY A 41 -8.83 -6.26 26.28
C GLY A 41 -10.19 -5.56 26.19
N THR A 42 -10.49 -4.81 25.12
CA THR A 42 -11.64 -3.88 25.09
C THR A 42 -12.93 -4.46 24.51
N GLY A 43 -12.98 -5.74 24.14
CA GLY A 43 -14.23 -6.34 23.65
C GLY A 43 -14.13 -7.84 23.31
N THR A 44 -15.27 -8.52 23.36
CA THR A 44 -15.41 -9.91 22.90
C THR A 44 -15.84 -9.93 21.43
N ILE A 45 -15.12 -10.66 20.59
CA ILE A 45 -15.51 -10.87 19.19
C ILE A 45 -16.52 -12.00 19.11
N THR A 46 -17.75 -11.68 18.72
CA THR A 46 -18.85 -12.67 18.63
C THR A 46 -19.28 -12.96 17.20
N ASN A 47 -19.04 -12.01 16.29
CA ASN A 47 -19.49 -12.11 14.90
C ASN A 47 -18.47 -11.50 13.93
N ASN A 48 -18.71 -11.68 12.62
CA ASN A 48 -17.83 -11.17 11.57
C ASN A 48 -17.66 -9.64 11.61
N ASN A 49 -18.71 -8.88 11.93
CA ASN A 49 -18.65 -7.42 11.94
C ASN A 49 -17.75 -6.92 13.07
N ASP A 50 -17.83 -7.54 14.26
CA ASP A 50 -16.93 -7.24 15.38
C ASP A 50 -15.47 -7.46 14.94
N PHE A 51 -15.19 -8.59 14.29
CA PHE A 51 -13.85 -8.89 13.81
C PHE A 51 -13.37 -7.89 12.75
N ILE A 52 -14.23 -7.52 11.81
CA ILE A 52 -13.91 -6.52 10.78
C ILE A 52 -13.59 -5.16 11.39
N GLN A 53 -14.43 -4.67 12.31
CA GLN A 53 -14.21 -3.37 12.96
C GLN A 53 -12.86 -3.30 13.67
N VAL A 54 -12.47 -4.41 14.29
CA VAL A 54 -11.24 -4.52 15.05
C VAL A 54 -10.00 -4.64 14.15
N CYS A 55 -10.09 -5.37 13.03
CA CYS A 55 -8.92 -5.67 12.20
C CYS A 55 -8.70 -4.69 11.05
N LEU A 56 -9.77 -4.13 10.47
CA LEU A 56 -9.73 -3.35 9.23
C LEU A 56 -8.76 -2.16 9.27
N PRO A 57 -8.70 -1.32 10.33
CA PRO A 57 -7.82 -0.15 10.34
C PRO A 57 -6.34 -0.54 10.16
N MET A 58 -5.94 -1.64 10.78
CA MET A 58 -4.55 -2.11 10.76
C MET A 58 -4.22 -2.89 9.48
N ILE A 59 -5.16 -3.64 8.91
CA ILE A 59 -5.00 -4.23 7.58
C ILE A 59 -4.86 -3.12 6.53
N ALA A 60 -5.69 -2.09 6.60
CA ALA A 60 -5.59 -0.92 5.72
C ALA A 60 -4.24 -0.21 5.89
N TYR A 61 -3.76 -0.05 7.13
CA TYR A 61 -2.42 0.47 7.39
C TYR A 61 -1.32 -0.33 6.70
N ILE A 62 -1.32 -1.67 6.81
CA ILE A 62 -0.33 -2.52 6.14
C ILE A 62 -0.36 -2.29 4.63
N ILE A 63 -1.55 -2.24 4.03
CA ILE A 63 -1.72 -2.00 2.58
C ILE A 63 -1.13 -0.65 2.17
N VAL A 64 -1.54 0.43 2.85
CA VAL A 64 -1.14 1.80 2.50
C VAL A 64 0.35 2.02 2.79
N ALA A 65 0.85 1.52 3.92
CA ALA A 65 2.26 1.62 4.29
C ALA A 65 3.15 0.87 3.30
N THR A 66 2.80 -0.35 2.89
CA THR A 66 3.58 -1.12 1.92
C THR A 66 3.49 -0.51 0.52
N ALA A 67 2.35 0.07 0.13
CA ALA A 67 2.22 0.80 -1.13
C ALA A 67 3.11 2.05 -1.17
N LEU A 68 3.11 2.85 -0.10
CA LEU A 68 3.91 4.07 -0.03
C LEU A 68 5.40 3.77 0.13
N ASN A 69 5.77 2.98 1.14
CA ASN A 69 7.16 2.73 1.49
C ASN A 69 7.81 1.69 0.56
N GLY A 70 7.11 0.58 0.33
CA GLY A 70 7.61 -0.53 -0.50
C GLY A 70 7.67 -0.17 -1.98
N VAL A 71 6.68 0.54 -2.51
CA VAL A 71 6.65 0.89 -3.94
C VAL A 71 7.28 2.26 -4.19
N THR A 72 6.62 3.32 -3.75
CA THR A 72 6.96 4.71 -4.12
C THR A 72 8.30 5.14 -3.55
N MET A 73 8.51 4.96 -2.24
CA MET A 73 9.75 5.36 -1.57
C MET A 73 10.96 4.52 -1.99
N SER A 74 10.77 3.22 -2.21
CA SER A 74 11.82 2.34 -2.75
C SER A 74 12.32 2.85 -4.11
N ILE A 75 11.42 3.26 -5.00
CA ILE A 75 11.76 3.84 -6.31
C ILE A 75 12.48 5.18 -6.15
N ILE A 76 12.01 6.07 -5.26
CA ILE A 76 12.67 7.35 -4.98
C ILE A 76 14.07 7.15 -4.40
N SER A 77 14.26 6.16 -3.52
CA SER A 77 15.55 5.80 -2.94
C SER A 77 16.51 5.28 -4.02
N THR A 78 16.03 4.34 -4.84
CA THR A 78 16.78 3.74 -5.96
C THR A 78 17.18 4.79 -7.02
N ARG A 79 16.40 5.85 -7.18
CA ARG A 79 16.73 7.01 -8.03
C ARG A 79 17.90 7.80 -7.47
N ASN A 80 17.89 8.07 -6.17
CA ASN A 80 18.91 8.89 -5.50
C ASN A 80 20.26 8.19 -5.33
N SER A 81 20.30 6.86 -5.45
CA SER A 81 21.55 6.09 -5.52
C SER A 81 22.09 5.94 -6.95
N GLY A 82 21.34 6.40 -7.96
CA GLY A 82 21.72 6.31 -9.37
C GLY A 82 21.50 4.94 -10.02
N TYR A 83 21.15 3.90 -9.26
CA TYR A 83 20.88 2.56 -9.78
C TYR A 83 19.75 2.53 -10.81
N ILE A 84 18.76 3.42 -10.65
CA ILE A 84 17.63 3.52 -11.58
C ILE A 84 18.05 3.86 -13.02
N LYS A 85 19.16 4.60 -13.21
CA LYS A 85 19.71 4.85 -14.55
C LYS A 85 20.28 3.58 -15.15
N ALA A 86 21.08 2.84 -14.37
CA ALA A 86 21.64 1.56 -14.81
C ALA A 86 20.53 0.56 -15.19
N TYR A 87 19.45 0.52 -14.41
CA TYR A 87 18.29 -0.31 -14.70
C TYR A 87 17.51 0.16 -15.93
N TYR A 88 17.39 1.46 -16.15
CA TYR A 88 16.78 1.98 -17.36
C TYR A 88 17.61 1.61 -18.61
N TYR A 89 18.94 1.72 -18.55
CA TYR A 89 19.80 1.31 -19.67
C TYR A 89 19.70 -0.19 -19.97
N ALA A 90 19.54 -1.04 -18.96
CA ALA A 90 19.34 -2.48 -19.15
C ALA A 90 17.93 -2.85 -19.64
N SER A 91 16.90 -2.18 -19.12
CA SER A 91 15.49 -2.52 -19.41
C SER A 91 14.93 -1.82 -20.65
N GLY A 92 15.35 -0.61 -20.93
CA GLY A 92 14.74 0.30 -21.90
C GLY A 92 13.32 0.75 -21.54
N SER A 93 12.80 0.45 -20.33
CA SER A 93 11.43 0.81 -19.94
C SER A 93 11.31 1.09 -18.46
N ARG A 94 10.84 2.30 -18.13
CA ARG A 94 10.51 2.73 -16.77
C ARG A 94 9.39 1.88 -16.15
N TRP A 95 8.42 1.47 -16.96
CA TRP A 95 7.30 0.63 -16.51
C TRP A 95 7.73 -0.77 -16.08
N ALA A 96 8.75 -1.35 -16.73
CA ALA A 96 9.28 -2.66 -16.33
C ALA A 96 9.86 -2.62 -14.92
N ILE A 97 10.56 -1.53 -14.58
CA ILE A 97 11.14 -1.30 -13.24
C ILE A 97 10.03 -1.14 -12.20
N TYR A 98 9.05 -0.28 -12.49
CA TYR A 98 7.92 -0.02 -11.59
C TYR A 98 7.08 -1.27 -11.34
N LEU A 99 6.64 -1.96 -12.39
CA LEU A 99 5.81 -3.16 -12.27
C LEU A 99 6.55 -4.30 -11.55
N ALA A 100 7.86 -4.46 -11.78
CA ALA A 100 8.65 -5.44 -11.05
C ALA A 100 8.65 -5.17 -9.54
N ASN A 101 8.85 -3.90 -9.13
CA ASN A 101 8.76 -3.54 -7.72
C ASN A 101 7.33 -3.74 -7.19
N LEU A 102 6.31 -3.30 -7.93
CA LEU A 102 4.90 -3.46 -7.55
C LEU A 102 4.54 -4.92 -7.29
N PHE A 103 4.97 -5.86 -8.14
CA PHE A 103 4.69 -7.28 -7.95
C PHE A 103 5.38 -7.88 -6.73
N VAL A 104 6.63 -7.48 -6.47
CA VAL A 104 7.34 -7.91 -5.26
C VAL A 104 6.60 -7.42 -4.01
N GLN A 105 6.23 -6.15 -4.00
CA GLN A 105 5.53 -5.55 -2.86
C GLN A 105 4.10 -6.09 -2.70
N LEU A 106 3.43 -6.46 -3.80
CA LEU A 106 2.14 -7.16 -3.74
C LEU A 106 2.29 -8.54 -3.07
N ALA A 107 3.34 -9.29 -3.36
CA ALA A 107 3.59 -10.56 -2.69
C ALA A 107 3.87 -10.37 -1.19
N ILE A 108 4.64 -9.34 -0.84
CA ILE A 108 4.96 -8.99 0.55
C ILE A 108 3.71 -8.58 1.32
N VAL A 109 2.91 -7.64 0.81
CA VAL A 109 1.71 -7.16 1.51
C VAL A 109 0.68 -8.26 1.69
N LEU A 110 0.54 -9.18 0.72
CA LEU A 110 -0.31 -10.35 0.84
C LEU A 110 0.17 -11.26 1.98
N LEU A 111 1.47 -11.52 2.05
CA LEU A 111 2.08 -12.31 3.12
C LEU A 111 1.89 -11.65 4.49
N GLU A 112 2.19 -10.34 4.60
CA GLU A 112 2.04 -9.55 5.82
C GLU A 112 0.59 -9.57 6.32
N ASN A 113 -0.38 -9.30 5.44
CA ASN A 113 -1.79 -9.34 5.80
C ASN A 113 -2.27 -10.74 6.19
N ILE A 114 -1.85 -11.79 5.48
CA ILE A 114 -2.21 -13.18 5.83
C ILE A 114 -1.68 -13.52 7.23
N ILE A 115 -0.40 -13.22 7.51
CA ILE A 115 0.21 -13.45 8.82
C ILE A 115 -0.57 -12.67 9.88
N TYR A 116 -0.81 -11.38 9.67
CA TYR A 116 -1.52 -10.51 10.60
C TYR A 116 -2.92 -11.04 10.91
N ILE A 117 -3.73 -11.32 9.89
CA ILE A 117 -5.12 -11.78 10.04
C ILE A 117 -5.15 -13.12 10.78
N ILE A 118 -4.29 -14.07 10.42
CA ILE A 118 -4.21 -15.38 11.10
C ILE A 118 -3.82 -15.18 12.57
N SER A 119 -2.84 -14.33 12.87
CA SER A 119 -2.47 -14.00 14.25
C SER A 119 -3.65 -13.44 15.04
N LEU A 120 -4.50 -12.60 14.43
CA LEU A 120 -5.69 -12.08 15.09
C LEU A 120 -6.80 -13.11 15.27
N MET A 121 -7.02 -13.97 14.28
CA MET A 121 -7.96 -15.09 14.41
C MET A 121 -7.57 -16.01 15.58
N ILE A 122 -6.26 -16.25 15.77
CA ILE A 122 -5.73 -16.98 16.92
C ILE A 122 -5.94 -16.20 18.23
N LEU A 123 -5.57 -14.91 18.26
CA LEU A 123 -5.66 -14.06 19.46
C LEU A 123 -7.09 -13.99 19.99
N TYR A 124 -8.07 -13.79 19.12
CA TYR A 124 -9.48 -13.67 19.47
C TYR A 124 -10.24 -14.99 19.46
N ARG A 125 -9.58 -16.10 19.13
CA ARG A 125 -10.18 -17.44 18.99
C ARG A 125 -11.39 -17.45 18.04
N PHE A 126 -11.32 -16.63 17.00
CA PHE A 126 -12.38 -16.46 16.00
C PHE A 126 -11.83 -16.82 14.63
N PHE A 127 -12.23 -17.97 14.08
CA PHE A 127 -11.73 -18.48 12.81
C PHE A 127 -12.80 -18.45 11.73
N SER A 128 -12.51 -17.77 10.62
CA SER A 128 -13.40 -17.69 9.47
C SER A 128 -12.61 -17.69 8.16
N LEU A 129 -12.59 -18.83 7.46
CA LEU A 129 -11.86 -18.96 6.21
C LEU A 129 -12.44 -18.06 5.10
N SER A 130 -13.77 -17.89 5.09
CA SER A 130 -14.42 -16.97 4.16
C SER A 130 -13.94 -15.54 4.38
N LEU A 131 -13.83 -15.10 5.64
CA LEU A 131 -13.37 -13.76 5.98
C LEU A 131 -11.90 -13.55 5.63
N LEU A 132 -11.05 -14.56 5.87
CA LEU A 132 -9.65 -14.54 5.42
C LEU A 132 -9.56 -14.36 3.90
N ALA A 133 -10.32 -15.15 3.13
CA ALA A 133 -10.34 -15.05 1.67
C ALA A 133 -10.83 -13.67 1.21
N THR A 134 -11.86 -13.10 1.86
CA THR A 134 -12.35 -11.76 1.57
C THR A 134 -11.27 -10.70 1.80
N PHE A 135 -10.53 -10.75 2.91
CA PHE A 135 -9.44 -9.79 3.17
C PHE A 135 -8.27 -9.94 2.19
N VAL A 136 -7.95 -11.17 1.78
CA VAL A 136 -6.94 -11.43 0.75
C VAL A 136 -7.37 -10.82 -0.60
N LEU A 137 -8.63 -11.02 -1.01
CA LEU A 137 -9.18 -10.41 -2.23
C LEU A 137 -9.19 -8.88 -2.13
N MET A 138 -9.61 -8.33 -0.99
CA MET A 138 -9.57 -6.90 -0.72
C MET A 138 -8.15 -6.34 -0.87
N THR A 139 -7.14 -7.04 -0.34
CA THR A 139 -5.72 -6.65 -0.48
C THR A 139 -5.29 -6.68 -1.94
N LEU A 140 -5.63 -7.76 -2.66
CA LEU A 140 -5.26 -7.95 -4.07
C LEU A 140 -5.85 -6.85 -4.97
N ILE A 141 -7.09 -6.44 -4.71
CA ILE A 141 -7.77 -5.37 -5.47
C ILE A 141 -7.23 -4.01 -5.06
N SER A 142 -7.13 -3.71 -3.76
CA SER A 142 -6.85 -2.35 -3.30
C SER A 142 -5.39 -1.93 -3.53
N PHE A 143 -4.45 -2.85 -3.29
CA PHE A 143 -3.02 -2.53 -3.27
C PHE A 143 -2.49 -1.93 -4.58
N PRO A 144 -2.78 -2.48 -5.78
CA PRO A 144 -2.28 -1.91 -7.03
C PRO A 144 -2.74 -0.48 -7.28
N PHE A 145 -3.99 -0.13 -6.94
CA PHE A 145 -4.52 1.21 -7.17
C PHE A 145 -3.94 2.23 -6.17
N ILE A 146 -3.83 1.86 -4.90
CA ILE A 146 -3.19 2.72 -3.88
C ILE A 146 -1.71 2.95 -4.22
N ALA A 147 -1.00 1.91 -4.67
CA ALA A 147 0.39 2.04 -5.10
C ALA A 147 0.54 2.94 -6.34
N LEU A 148 -0.44 2.93 -7.25
CA LEU A 148 -0.47 3.87 -8.37
C LEU A 148 -0.71 5.29 -7.88
N GLU A 149 -1.69 5.51 -7.01
CA GLU A 149 -2.04 6.83 -6.47
C GLU A 149 -0.81 7.57 -5.92
N PHE A 150 0.01 6.88 -5.11
CA PHE A 150 1.21 7.47 -4.52
C PHE A 150 2.31 7.86 -5.52
N ASN A 151 2.23 7.45 -6.79
CA ASN A 151 3.16 7.94 -7.82
C ASN A 151 3.06 9.45 -8.04
N ILE A 152 1.98 10.10 -7.58
CA ILE A 152 1.89 11.57 -7.57
C ILE A 152 3.08 12.20 -6.83
N LEU A 153 3.66 11.50 -5.85
CA LEU A 153 4.84 11.98 -5.14
C LEU A 153 6.08 12.10 -6.04
N PHE A 154 6.13 11.46 -7.20
CA PHE A 154 7.23 11.66 -8.15
C PHE A 154 7.27 13.08 -8.74
N LEU A 155 6.15 13.83 -8.71
CA LEU A 155 6.13 15.26 -9.03
C LEU A 155 7.00 16.08 -8.08
N LEU A 156 7.04 15.68 -6.81
CA LEU A 156 7.80 16.37 -5.79
C LEU A 156 9.29 16.05 -6.00
N ARG A 157 10.02 17.08 -6.42
CA ARG A 157 11.43 16.98 -6.81
C ARG A 157 12.38 16.98 -5.60
N ILE A 158 12.01 16.32 -4.50
CA ILE A 158 12.74 16.37 -3.22
C ILE A 158 13.57 15.09 -2.95
N ARG A 159 14.46 15.14 -1.95
CA ARG A 159 15.36 14.03 -1.58
C ARG A 159 14.60 12.92 -0.85
N ALA A 160 15.16 11.71 -0.86
CA ALA A 160 14.55 10.54 -0.20
C ALA A 160 14.41 10.73 1.32
N SER A 161 15.37 11.40 1.97
CA SER A 161 15.30 11.73 3.39
C SER A 161 14.07 12.57 3.71
N ASP A 162 13.86 13.62 2.92
CA ASP A 162 12.78 14.60 3.11
C ASP A 162 11.42 13.97 2.74
N MET A 163 11.41 13.12 1.70
CA MET A 163 10.26 12.31 1.33
C MET A 163 9.84 11.30 2.40
N SER A 164 10.79 10.71 3.12
CA SER A 164 10.48 9.73 4.18
C SER A 164 9.69 10.38 5.33
N ILE A 165 10.06 11.62 5.68
CA ILE A 165 9.33 12.42 6.68
C ILE A 165 7.90 12.70 6.18
N LEU A 166 7.77 13.15 4.93
CA LEU A 166 6.47 13.39 4.30
C LEU A 166 5.61 12.12 4.25
N ALA A 167 6.20 10.99 3.87
CA ALA A 167 5.52 9.70 3.77
C ALA A 167 4.98 9.26 5.14
N THR A 168 5.76 9.44 6.20
CA THR A 168 5.33 9.15 7.57
C THR A 168 4.17 10.06 8.00
N ALA A 169 4.27 11.36 7.71
CA ALA A 169 3.21 12.32 8.00
C ALA A 169 1.92 12.00 7.23
N LEU A 170 2.03 11.59 5.97
CA LEU A 170 0.89 11.15 5.15
C LEU A 170 0.24 9.89 5.72
N LEU A 171 1.01 8.86 6.07
CA LEU A 171 0.47 7.64 6.67
C LEU A 171 -0.32 7.92 7.94
N LEU A 172 0.25 8.67 8.86
CA LEU A 172 -0.43 9.01 10.11
C LEU A 172 -1.63 9.92 9.88
N GLY A 173 -1.48 10.97 9.08
CA GLY A 173 -2.55 11.92 8.78
C GLY A 173 -3.76 11.26 8.13
N LEU A 174 -3.54 10.40 7.13
CA LEU A 174 -4.60 9.68 6.43
C LEU A 174 -5.24 8.61 7.33
N LEU A 175 -4.46 7.94 8.18
CA LEU A 175 -4.99 6.99 9.17
C LEU A 175 -5.88 7.68 10.20
N PHE A 176 -5.50 8.86 10.70
CA PHE A 176 -6.35 9.63 11.62
C PHE A 176 -7.67 10.03 10.98
N LEU A 177 -7.68 10.35 9.69
CA LEU A 177 -8.89 10.68 8.95
C LEU A 177 -9.82 9.48 8.69
N PHE A 178 -9.37 8.24 8.92
CA PHE A 178 -10.14 7.03 8.65
C PHE A 178 -11.41 6.89 9.51
N ASN A 179 -11.37 7.37 10.77
CA ASN A 179 -12.47 7.21 11.74
C ASN A 179 -13.06 8.55 12.23
N VAL A 180 -12.71 9.67 11.61
CA VAL A 180 -13.22 11.00 12.01
C VAL A 180 -14.46 11.34 11.18
N PRO A 181 -15.56 11.81 11.79
CA PRO A 181 -16.70 12.33 11.04
C PRO A 181 -16.29 13.58 10.26
N ILE A 182 -16.26 13.49 8.94
CA ILE A 182 -15.81 14.57 8.06
C ILE A 182 -17.02 15.42 7.60
N PRO A 183 -16.96 16.76 7.73
CA PRO A 183 -17.99 17.66 7.22
C PRO A 183 -18.25 17.48 5.72
N ASN A 184 -19.49 17.71 5.28
CA ASN A 184 -19.91 17.48 3.88
C ASN A 184 -18.99 18.17 2.83
N PHE A 185 -18.47 19.36 3.12
CA PHE A 185 -17.60 20.08 2.19
C PHE A 185 -16.18 19.50 2.09
N LEU A 186 -15.76 18.67 3.05
CA LEU A 186 -14.47 17.96 3.06
C LEU A 186 -14.60 16.50 2.63
N LYS A 187 -15.82 16.01 2.33
CA LYS A 187 -16.05 14.62 1.91
C LYS A 187 -15.24 14.22 0.68
N ILE A 188 -15.03 15.14 -0.26
CA ILE A 188 -14.19 14.92 -1.45
C ILE A 188 -12.74 14.54 -1.04
N ILE A 189 -12.21 15.11 0.04
CA ILE A 189 -10.87 14.77 0.55
C ILE A 189 -10.89 13.40 1.24
N ALA A 190 -12.00 13.05 1.88
CA ALA A 190 -12.20 11.73 2.49
C ALA A 190 -12.30 10.62 1.43
N GLU A 191 -12.88 10.91 0.27
CA GLU A 191 -13.05 9.96 -0.84
C GLU A 191 -11.70 9.62 -1.50
N ILE A 192 -10.75 10.56 -1.53
CA ILE A 192 -9.39 10.31 -2.03
C ILE A 192 -8.52 9.59 -0.98
N ASN A 193 -9.02 9.35 0.24
CA ASN A 193 -8.23 8.69 1.27
C ASN A 193 -8.05 7.19 0.94
N PRO A 194 -6.80 6.69 0.75
CA PRO A 194 -6.57 5.28 0.41
C PRO A 194 -7.05 4.31 1.50
N TYR A 195 -7.13 4.74 2.76
CA TYR A 195 -7.72 3.93 3.84
C TYR A 195 -9.22 3.73 3.64
N MET A 196 -9.94 4.79 3.24
CA MET A 196 -11.38 4.74 2.96
C MET A 196 -11.68 3.88 1.73
N PHE A 197 -10.80 3.91 0.73
CA PHE A 197 -10.89 3.03 -0.44
C PHE A 197 -10.81 1.55 -0.04
N VAL A 198 -9.85 1.16 0.82
CA VAL A 198 -9.76 -0.23 1.33
C VAL A 198 -11.07 -0.67 2.00
N SER A 199 -11.65 0.20 2.83
CA SER A 199 -12.93 -0.07 3.49
C SER A 199 -14.09 -0.23 2.50
N SER A 200 -14.14 0.61 1.46
CA SER A 200 -15.17 0.57 0.42
C SER A 200 -15.08 -0.71 -0.42
N VAL A 201 -13.86 -1.14 -0.77
CA VAL A 201 -13.63 -2.43 -1.44
C VAL A 201 -14.10 -3.58 -0.57
N LEU A 202 -13.80 -3.58 0.73
CA LEU A 202 -14.28 -4.61 1.65
C LEU A 202 -15.80 -4.64 1.75
N HIS A 203 -16.43 -3.47 1.88
CA HIS A 203 -17.87 -3.36 1.98
C HIS A 203 -18.54 -3.97 0.74
N GLU A 204 -18.04 -3.65 -0.45
CA GLU A 204 -18.56 -4.21 -1.70
C GLU A 204 -18.38 -5.72 -1.78
N LEU A 205 -17.24 -6.26 -1.34
CA LEU A 205 -16.99 -7.71 -1.33
C LEU A 205 -17.89 -8.47 -0.35
N LEU A 206 -18.26 -7.85 0.78
CA LEU A 206 -19.12 -8.47 1.80
C LEU A 206 -20.61 -8.31 1.50
N ARG A 207 -21.01 -7.15 0.99
CA ARG A 207 -22.39 -6.74 0.75
C ARG A 207 -22.45 -5.92 -0.53
N PRO A 208 -22.52 -6.58 -1.70
CA PRO A 208 -22.53 -5.90 -2.98
C PRO A 208 -23.64 -4.86 -3.07
N ASN A 209 -23.28 -3.63 -3.43
CA ASN A 209 -24.21 -2.52 -3.54
C ASN A 209 -23.82 -1.67 -4.76
N ILE A 210 -24.78 -1.42 -5.65
CA ILE A 210 -24.51 -0.71 -6.91
C ILE A 210 -23.89 0.68 -6.72
N VAL A 211 -24.24 1.39 -5.64
CA VAL A 211 -23.71 2.71 -5.33
C VAL A 211 -22.27 2.61 -4.84
N VAL A 212 -21.98 1.65 -3.96
CA VAL A 212 -20.63 1.42 -3.45
C VAL A 212 -19.72 0.90 -4.56
N LEU A 213 -20.20 -0.03 -5.39
CA LEU A 213 -19.49 -0.49 -6.57
C LEU A 213 -19.12 0.66 -7.52
N PHE A 214 -20.07 1.56 -7.80
CA PHE A 214 -19.80 2.74 -8.62
C PHE A 214 -18.69 3.60 -8.03
N ASN A 215 -18.74 3.86 -6.71
CA ASN A 215 -17.70 4.62 -6.02
C ASN A 215 -16.34 3.92 -6.09
N VAL A 216 -16.28 2.60 -5.84
CA VAL A 216 -15.04 1.83 -5.95
C VAL A 216 -14.45 1.91 -7.36
N ILE A 217 -15.28 1.78 -8.41
CA ILE A 217 -14.81 1.90 -9.80
C ILE A 217 -14.32 3.32 -10.09
N PHE A 218 -15.04 4.33 -9.60
CA PHE A 218 -14.67 5.72 -9.76
C PHE A 218 -13.32 6.03 -9.09
N ASP A 219 -13.10 5.54 -7.87
CA ASP A 219 -11.83 5.66 -7.14
C ASP A 219 -10.69 4.95 -7.89
N CYS A 220 -10.94 3.74 -8.44
CA CYS A 220 -9.96 3.05 -9.28
C CYS A 220 -9.52 3.90 -10.48
N ILE A 221 -10.47 4.60 -11.12
CA ILE A 221 -10.18 5.50 -12.25
C ILE A 221 -9.37 6.69 -11.78
N ILE A 222 -9.75 7.34 -10.67
CA ILE A 222 -9.01 8.49 -10.12
C ILE A 222 -7.59 8.08 -9.75
N PHE A 223 -7.43 7.02 -8.97
CA PHE A 223 -6.12 6.55 -8.51
C PHE A 223 -5.24 6.13 -9.70
N GLY A 224 -5.83 5.48 -10.70
CA GLY A 224 -5.16 5.14 -11.95
C GLY A 224 -4.70 6.37 -12.73
N LEU A 225 -5.54 7.39 -12.88
CA LEU A 225 -5.20 8.63 -13.60
C LEU A 225 -4.16 9.47 -12.86
N VAL A 226 -4.36 9.70 -11.56
CA VAL A 226 -3.42 10.41 -10.66
C VAL A 226 -2.07 9.71 -10.70
N GLY A 227 -2.07 8.39 -10.59
CA GLY A 227 -0.87 7.58 -10.62
C GLY A 227 -0.16 7.59 -11.97
N PHE A 228 -0.90 7.53 -13.07
CA PHE A 228 -0.35 7.60 -14.42
C PHE A 228 0.29 8.97 -14.69
N ILE A 229 -0.36 10.06 -14.28
CA ILE A 229 0.17 11.42 -14.40
C ILE A 229 1.44 11.55 -13.56
N GLY A 230 1.39 11.14 -12.28
CA GLY A 230 2.56 11.15 -11.39
C GLY A 230 3.74 10.37 -11.97
N PHE A 231 3.47 9.21 -12.56
CA PHE A 231 4.47 8.38 -13.22
C PHE A 231 5.18 9.06 -14.39
N GLN A 232 4.53 9.99 -15.11
CA GLN A 232 5.21 10.73 -16.20
C GLN A 232 6.40 11.56 -15.68
N PHE A 233 6.32 12.01 -14.43
CA PHE A 233 7.36 12.76 -13.74
C PHE A 233 8.43 11.88 -13.09
N PHE A 234 8.37 10.56 -13.33
CA PHE A 234 9.41 9.63 -12.92
C PHE A 234 10.70 9.90 -13.70
N ASP A 235 11.54 10.75 -13.11
CA ASP A 235 12.83 11.18 -13.60
C ASP A 235 13.93 10.19 -13.19
N LEU A 236 14.84 9.93 -14.13
CA LEU A 236 15.98 9.04 -13.95
C LEU A 236 17.20 9.77 -13.39
N GLN A 237 17.19 11.10 -13.29
CA GLN A 237 18.35 11.86 -12.81
C GLN A 237 18.72 11.49 -11.37
N ASN A 238 20.00 11.19 -11.17
CA ASN A 238 20.56 10.96 -9.84
C ASN A 238 20.61 12.30 -9.10
N ARG A 239 20.04 12.34 -7.90
CA ARG A 239 20.03 13.54 -7.03
C ARG A 239 20.82 13.32 -5.73
N GLY A 240 21.58 12.24 -5.66
CA GLY A 240 22.58 12.00 -4.62
C GLY A 240 23.85 12.83 -4.85
N ILE A 241 24.13 13.70 -3.86
CA ILE A 241 25.38 14.45 -3.61
C ILE A 241 25.86 15.34 -4.77
N LYS A 242 25.45 16.62 -4.73
CA LYS A 242 26.41 17.71 -5.02
C LYS A 242 27.10 18.00 -3.69
N ASN A 243 28.43 17.85 -3.68
CA ASN A 243 29.29 18.26 -2.56
C ASN A 243 28.97 19.70 -2.13
#